data_AF-A0AAN9FXA3-F1
#
_entry.id   AF-A0AAN9FXA3-F1
#
_cell.length_a   1.000
_cell.length_b   1.000
_cell.length_c   1.000
_cell.angle_alpha   90.00
_cell.angle_beta   90.00
_cell.angle_gamma   90.00
#
_symmetry.space_group_name_H-M   'P 1'
#
loop_
_entity.id
_entity.type
_entity.pdbx_description
1 polymer ?
#
loop_
_entity_poly.entity_id
_entity_poly.type
_entity_poly.pdbx_seq_one_letter_code
_entity_poly.pdbx_strand_id
1 'polypeptide(L)'
;MTGKKWYQTFMRRHTEISLRQPEPTSLARAQAINKEAVYRYFDLLEKIIDENGLVGSHIYNMAETGVSTVQKKCQKVLGQKGTHLK
;
A
#
# COMPACT_ATOMS: atom_id res chain seq x y z
N MET A 1 4.03 33.13 -17.95
CA MET A 1 3.78 31.69 -17.74
C MET A 1 2.32 31.46 -17.31
N THR A 2 1.50 30.95 -18.21
CA THR A 2 0.03 30.82 -18.05
C THR A 2 -0.37 29.71 -17.05
N GLY A 3 0.48 28.69 -16.84
CA GLY A 3 0.18 27.55 -15.97
C GLY A 3 0.07 27.86 -14.47
N LYS A 4 0.93 28.73 -13.92
CA LYS A 4 0.94 29.02 -12.46
C LYS A 4 -0.33 29.76 -12.01
N LYS A 5 -0.77 30.74 -12.80
CA LYS A 5 -2.02 31.49 -12.53
C LYS A 5 -3.24 30.58 -12.64
N TRP A 6 -3.28 29.70 -13.64
CA TRP A 6 -4.34 28.71 -13.79
C TRP A 6 -4.40 27.77 -12.58
N TYR A 7 -3.25 27.20 -12.18
CA TYR A 7 -3.17 26.29 -11.04
C TYR A 7 -3.65 26.95 -9.74
N GLN A 8 -3.18 28.17 -9.44
CA GLN A 8 -3.64 28.91 -8.25
C GLN A 8 -5.15 29.19 -8.29
N THR A 9 -5.68 29.57 -9.45
CA THR A 9 -7.11 29.82 -9.62
C THR A 9 -7.94 28.54 -9.50
N PHE A 10 -7.44 27.42 -10.02
CA PHE A 10 -8.05 26.10 -9.90
C PHE A 10 -8.11 25.65 -8.44
N MET A 11 -6.99 25.69 -7.72
CA MET A 11 -6.93 25.32 -6.30
C MET A 11 -7.78 26.24 -5.42
N ARG A 12 -7.95 27.52 -5.79
CA ARG A 12 -8.84 28.45 -5.07
C ARG A 12 -10.32 28.12 -5.26
N ARG A 13 -10.71 27.61 -6.44
CA ARG A 13 -12.10 27.19 -6.72
C ARG A 13 -12.43 25.83 -6.10
N HIS A 14 -11.44 24.96 -6.01
CA HIS A 14 -11.58 23.58 -5.54
C HIS A 14 -10.84 23.39 -4.21
N THR A 15 -11.39 23.96 -3.13
CA THR A 15 -10.79 23.87 -1.78
C THR A 15 -10.86 22.47 -1.18
N GLU A 16 -11.68 21.60 -1.78
CA GLU A 16 -11.78 20.17 -1.55
C GLU A 16 -10.62 19.39 -2.16
N ILE A 17 -9.76 19.99 -2.98
CA ILE A 17 -8.59 19.32 -3.58
C ILE A 17 -7.32 19.80 -2.90
N SER A 18 -6.38 18.89 -2.66
CA SER A 18 -5.06 19.21 -2.10
C SER A 18 -3.95 18.44 -2.82
N LEU A 19 -2.77 19.05 -2.89
CA LEU A 19 -1.56 18.39 -3.38
C LEU A 19 -1.03 17.46 -2.29
N ARG A 20 -0.91 16.17 -2.60
CA ARG A 20 -0.64 15.11 -1.63
C ARG A 20 0.43 14.17 -2.14
N GLN A 21 1.12 13.54 -1.20
CA GLN A 21 2.07 12.47 -1.49
C GLN A 21 1.47 11.16 -0.98
N PRO A 22 1.37 10.11 -1.82
CA PRO A 22 0.89 8.81 -1.36
C PRO A 22 1.81 8.22 -0.29
N GLU A 23 1.22 7.45 0.63
CA GLU A 23 1.98 6.72 1.65
C GLU A 23 2.65 5.49 1.02
N PRO A 24 3.97 5.32 1.13
CA PRO A 24 4.67 4.19 0.52
C PRO A 24 4.27 2.84 1.15
N THR A 25 3.93 2.86 2.43
CA THR A 25 3.44 1.71 3.19
C THR A 25 2.26 2.19 4.02
N SER A 26 1.09 1.57 3.86
CA SER A 26 -0.06 1.90 4.70
C SER A 26 0.22 1.57 6.16
N LEU A 27 -0.33 2.38 7.08
CA LEU A 27 -0.21 2.13 8.51
C LEU A 27 -0.67 0.73 8.91
N ALA A 28 -1.76 0.24 8.30
CA ALA A 28 -2.27 -1.11 8.52
C ALA A 28 -1.23 -2.20 8.16
N ARG A 29 -0.47 -2.01 7.06
CA ARG A 29 0.59 -2.94 6.68
C ARG A 29 1.75 -2.89 7.66
N ALA A 30 2.15 -1.69 8.10
CA ALA A 30 3.19 -1.55 9.13
C ALA A 30 2.77 -2.20 10.46
N GLN A 31 1.50 -2.06 10.85
CA GLN A 31 0.94 -2.69 12.05
C GLN A 31 0.83 -4.22 11.92
N ALA A 32 0.54 -4.74 10.73
CA ALA A 32 0.47 -6.18 10.47
C ALA A 32 1.83 -6.88 10.51
N ILE A 33 2.93 -6.14 10.32
CA ILE A 33 4.31 -6.67 10.41
C ILE A 33 4.85 -6.41 11.82
N ASN A 34 4.27 -7.09 12.81
CA ASN A 34 4.78 -7.11 14.18
C ASN A 34 5.15 -8.53 14.61
N LYS A 35 6.00 -8.65 15.64
CA LYS A 35 6.53 -9.93 16.13
C LYS A 35 5.42 -10.97 16.38
N GLU A 36 4.37 -10.59 17.09
CA GLU A 36 3.25 -11.48 17.42
C GLU A 36 2.46 -11.92 16.18
N ALA A 37 2.21 -11.01 15.24
CA ALA A 37 1.52 -11.32 14.00
C ALA A 37 2.33 -12.27 13.11
N VAL A 38 3.65 -12.09 13.07
CA VAL A 38 4.55 -12.95 12.31
C VAL A 38 4.62 -14.36 12.91
N TYR A 39 4.75 -14.49 14.24
CA TYR A 39 4.75 -15.82 14.86
C TYR A 39 3.43 -16.56 14.64
N ARG A 40 2.30 -15.91 14.92
CA ARG A 40 0.98 -16.52 14.69
C ARG A 40 0.77 -16.99 13.26
N TYR A 41 1.32 -16.27 12.27
CA TYR A 41 1.27 -16.68 10.88
C TYR A 41 2.05 -17.98 10.65
N PHE A 42 3.27 -18.08 11.16
CA PHE A 42 4.10 -19.28 10.98
C PHE A 42 3.58 -20.48 11.77
N ASP A 43 3.05 -20.27 12.99
CA ASP A 43 2.39 -21.33 13.76
C ASP A 43 1.20 -21.92 13.00
N LEU A 44 0.38 -21.06 12.38
CA LEU A 44 -0.75 -21.49 11.56
C LEU A 44 -0.29 -22.22 10.28
N LEU A 45 0.77 -21.73 9.66
CA LEU A 45 1.33 -22.32 8.45
C LEU A 45 1.88 -23.73 8.73
N GLU A 46 2.65 -23.90 9.81
CA GLU A 46 3.18 -25.19 10.25
C GLU A 46 2.03 -26.19 10.51
N LYS A 47 1.02 -25.76 11.27
CA LYS A 47 -0.18 -26.57 11.53
C LYS A 47 -0.85 -27.05 10.24
N ILE A 48 -1.05 -26.17 9.27
CA ILE A 48 -1.70 -26.52 7.99
C ILE A 48 -0.84 -27.48 7.17
N ILE A 49 0.48 -27.27 7.16
CA ILE A 49 1.43 -28.15 6.47
C ILE A 49 1.36 -29.56 7.06
N ASP A 50 1.38 -29.67 8.39
CA ASP A 50 1.36 -30.95 9.09
C ASP A 50 0.02 -31.67 8.93
N GLU A 51 -1.11 -30.96 9.10
CA GLU A 51 -2.46 -31.54 8.96
C GLU A 51 -2.76 -32.06 7.56
N ASN A 52 -2.18 -31.44 6.52
CA ASN A 52 -2.43 -31.80 5.13
C ASN A 52 -1.28 -32.58 4.48
N GLY A 53 -0.21 -32.88 5.23
CA GLY A 53 0.99 -33.55 4.71
C GLY A 53 1.60 -32.82 3.51
N LEU A 54 1.60 -31.48 3.52
CA LEU A 54 2.07 -30.69 2.39
C LEU A 54 3.57 -30.81 2.24
N VAL A 55 4.00 -31.36 1.12
CA VAL A 55 5.41 -31.42 0.75
C VAL A 55 5.78 -30.11 0.04
N GLY A 56 7.04 -29.67 0.14
CA GLY A 56 7.48 -28.41 -0.46
C GLY A 56 7.19 -28.28 -1.96
N SER A 57 7.09 -29.41 -2.69
CA SER A 57 6.68 -29.46 -4.11
C SER A 57 5.23 -29.02 -4.36
N HIS A 58 4.39 -28.97 -3.32
CA HIS A 58 2.99 -28.57 -3.40
C HIS A 58 2.77 -27.12 -2.93
N ILE A 59 3.82 -26.43 -2.51
CA ILE A 59 3.77 -25.05 -2.03
C ILE A 59 4.22 -24.14 -3.17
N TYR A 60 3.27 -23.41 -3.73
CA TYR A 60 3.53 -22.45 -4.81
C TYR A 60 3.50 -21.03 -4.26
N ASN A 61 4.52 -20.24 -4.58
CA ASN A 61 4.49 -18.81 -4.28
C ASN A 61 3.49 -18.11 -5.21
N MET A 62 2.31 -17.80 -4.69
CA MET A 62 1.30 -16.98 -5.38
C MET A 62 1.56 -15.50 -5.11
N ALA A 63 2.72 -15.00 -5.53
CA ALA A 63 2.97 -13.57 -5.54
C ALA A 63 2.31 -12.97 -6.79
N GLU A 64 1.24 -12.21 -6.60
CA GLU A 64 0.58 -11.53 -7.70
C GLU A 64 1.55 -10.55 -8.39
N THR A 65 1.68 -10.73 -9.69
CA THR A 65 2.66 -10.14 -10.60
C THR A 65 2.71 -8.60 -10.54
N GLY A 66 3.92 -8.05 -10.33
CA GLY A 66 4.41 -6.96 -11.18
C GLY A 66 4.03 -5.50 -10.85
N VAL A 67 3.42 -5.18 -9.71
CA VAL A 67 3.36 -3.77 -9.25
C VAL A 67 4.40 -3.57 -8.17
N SER A 68 5.50 -2.89 -8.50
CA SER A 68 6.48 -2.48 -7.49
C SER A 68 5.78 -1.62 -6.43
N THR A 69 5.56 -2.19 -5.25
CA THR A 69 4.98 -1.48 -4.09
C THR A 69 5.92 -0.39 -3.57
N VAL A 70 7.19 -0.43 -3.98
CA VAL A 70 8.18 0.60 -3.69
C VAL A 70 8.26 1.56 -4.86
N GLN A 71 7.34 2.52 -4.93
CA GLN A 71 7.54 3.66 -5.81
C GLN A 71 8.81 4.40 -5.37
N LYS A 72 9.90 4.28 -6.14
CA LYS A 72 11.19 4.95 -5.84
C LYS A 72 11.04 6.47 -5.62
N LYS A 73 9.97 7.07 -6.17
CA LYS A 73 9.47 8.41 -5.84
C LYS A 73 7.94 8.40 -5.89
N CYS A 74 7.27 8.50 -4.75
CA CYS A 74 5.85 8.84 -4.71
C CYS A 74 5.68 10.28 -5.26
N GLN A 75 5.19 10.40 -6.49
CA GLN A 75 4.92 11.70 -7.09
C GLN A 75 3.79 12.39 -6.33
N LYS A 76 3.86 13.72 -6.23
CA LYS A 76 2.76 14.49 -5.65
C LYS A 76 1.58 14.49 -6.62
N VAL A 77 0.40 14.14 -6.13
CA VAL A 77 -0.85 14.07 -6.90
C VAL A 77 -1.88 15.02 -6.31
N LEU A 78 -2.79 15.52 -7.15
CA LEU A 78 -3.96 16.25 -6.68
C LEU A 78 -5.04 15.24 -6.28
N GLY A 79 -5.52 15.31 -5.04
CA GLY A 79 -6.54 14.41 -4.53
C GLY A 79 -7.48 15.10 -3.55
N GLN A 80 -8.65 14.50 -3.34
CA GLN A 80 -9.67 15.02 -2.43
C GLN A 80 -9.13 15.13 -1.00
N LYS A 81 -9.40 16.27 -0.35
CA LYS A 81 -9.05 16.57 1.03
C LYS A 81 -9.85 15.67 1.96
N GLY A 82 -9.21 15.16 3.01
CA GLY A 82 -9.80 14.24 3.99
C GLY A 82 -9.82 12.75 3.58
N THR A 83 -9.64 12.41 2.31
CA THR A 83 -9.72 11.01 1.86
C THR A 83 -8.38 10.28 2.00
N HIS A 84 -8.36 9.02 2.43
CA HIS A 84 -7.14 8.22 2.41
C HIS A 84 -6.77 7.90 0.94
N LEU A 85 -5.61 8.34 0.47
CA LEU A 85 -5.10 7.91 -0.83
C LEU A 85 -4.64 6.46 -0.67
N LYS A 86 -5.28 5.54 -1.39
CA LYS A 86 -4.87 4.13 -1.46
C LYS A 86 -3.77 3.95 -2.49
#